data_AF-A0A498QZ94-F1
#
_entry.id   AF-A0A498QZ94-F1
#
_cell.length_a   1.000
_cell.length_b   1.000
_cell.length_c   1.000
_cell.angle_alpha   90.00
_cell.angle_beta   90.00
_cell.angle_gamma   90.00
#
_symmetry.space_group_name_H-M   'P 1'
#
loop_
_entity.id
_entity.type
_entity.pdbx_description
1 polymer ?
#
loop_
_entity_poly.entity_id
_entity_poly.type
_entity_poly.pdbx_seq_one_letter_code
_entity_poly.pdbx_strand_id
1 'polypeptide(L)'
;MAWLRDALDNSVFDAVWAEGAALSIEEAIAHAQRGRGERRRPASGWESLTPAERDVVRLVADGLANKDIATRLFVSPRTVQAHLTHVYTKLGLTSRVQLAQEAARHG
;
A
#
# COMPACT_ATOMS: atom_id res chain seq x y z
N MET A 1 -4.27 22.29 6.10
CA MET A 1 -4.48 22.11 4.64
C MET A 1 -4.18 23.38 3.83
N ALA A 2 -4.29 24.60 4.38
CA ALA A 2 -3.99 25.84 3.64
C ALA A 2 -2.48 26.08 3.38
N TRP A 3 -1.60 25.73 4.31
CA TRP A 3 -0.16 26.03 4.22
C TRP A 3 0.61 25.25 3.15
N LEU A 4 0.07 24.11 2.70
CA LEU A 4 0.74 23.29 1.68
C LEU A 4 0.55 23.84 0.26
N ARG A 5 -0.51 24.64 0.03
CA ARG A 5 -0.67 25.38 -1.22
C ARG A 5 0.30 26.56 -1.28
N ASP A 6 0.48 27.29 -0.18
CA ASP A 6 1.30 28.49 -0.13
C ASP A 6 2.82 28.22 -0.31
N ALA A 7 3.26 26.99 -0.03
CA ALA A 7 4.65 26.56 -0.21
C ALA A 7 4.98 26.14 -1.66
N LEU A 8 3.97 25.84 -2.48
CA LEU A 8 4.13 25.74 -3.93
C LEU A 8 3.81 27.13 -4.45
N ASP A 9 4.73 27.78 -5.16
CA ASP A 9 4.47 29.09 -5.77
C ASP A 9 3.05 29.14 -6.35
N ASN A 10 2.20 30.01 -5.78
CA ASN A 10 0.77 30.05 -6.08
C ASN A 10 0.53 30.23 -7.59
N SER A 11 1.47 30.89 -8.30
CA SER A 11 1.41 31.03 -9.75
C SER A 11 1.60 29.72 -10.52
N VAL A 12 2.45 28.82 -10.02
CA VAL A 12 2.65 27.47 -10.58
C VAL A 12 1.44 26.59 -10.26
N PHE A 13 0.91 26.69 -9.05
CA PHE A 13 -0.30 25.95 -8.66
C PHE A 13 -1.49 26.35 -9.53
N ASP A 14 -1.74 27.65 -9.70
CA ASP A 14 -2.85 28.17 -10.49
C ASP A 14 -2.72 27.82 -11.98
N ALA A 15 -1.51 27.87 -12.53
CA ALA A 15 -1.25 27.47 -13.91
C ALA A 15 -1.56 25.98 -14.14
N VAL A 16 -1.02 25.09 -13.30
CA VAL A 16 -1.26 23.65 -13.40
C VAL A 16 -2.74 23.31 -13.14
N TRP A 17 -3.41 24.05 -12.25
CA TRP A 17 -4.84 23.89 -12.00
C TRP A 17 -5.69 24.28 -13.21
N ALA A 18 -5.38 25.40 -13.87
CA ALA A 18 -6.06 25.84 -15.08
C ALA A 18 -5.85 24.86 -16.26
N GLU A 19 -4.64 24.34 -16.43
CA GLU A 19 -4.34 23.28 -17.40
C GLU A 19 -5.15 22.01 -17.14
N GLY A 20 -5.19 21.55 -15.89
CA GLY A 20 -5.98 20.38 -15.50
C GLY A 20 -7.49 20.57 -15.66
N ALA A 21 -8.00 21.76 -15.36
CA ALA A 21 -9.42 22.10 -15.50
C ALA A 21 -9.88 22.22 -16.96
N ALA A 22 -8.94 22.45 -17.89
CA ALA A 22 -9.21 22.51 -19.32
C ALA A 22 -9.19 21.14 -20.02
N LEU A 23 -8.78 20.06 -19.33
CA LEU A 23 -8.77 18.72 -19.90
C LEU A 23 -10.20 18.26 -20.24
N SER A 24 -10.36 17.65 -21.41
CA SER A 24 -11.57 16.89 -21.71
C SER A 24 -11.70 15.70 -20.76
N ILE A 25 -12.90 15.12 -20.66
CA ILE A 25 -13.15 13.92 -19.84
C ILE A 25 -12.21 12.78 -20.25
N GLU A 26 -11.98 12.60 -21.55
CA GLU A 26 -11.08 11.56 -22.07
C GLU A 26 -9.64 11.79 -21.64
N GLU A 27 -9.14 13.03 -21.76
CA GLU A 27 -7.78 13.40 -21.35
C GLU A 27 -7.59 13.33 -19.83
N ALA A 28 -8.62 13.72 -19.06
CA ALA A 28 -8.63 13.61 -17.61
C ALA A 28 -8.61 12.14 -17.15
N ILE A 29 -9.36 11.26 -17.83
CA ILE A 29 -9.33 9.81 -17.59
C ILE A 29 -7.93 9.25 -17.91
N ALA A 30 -7.38 9.59 -19.08
CA ALA A 30 -6.03 9.15 -19.48
C ALA A 30 -4.95 9.68 -18.51
N HIS A 31 -5.08 10.91 -18.02
CA HIS A 31 -4.19 11.48 -17.02
C HIS A 31 -4.30 10.76 -15.65
N ALA A 32 -5.51 10.50 -15.17
CA ALA A 32 -5.75 9.78 -13.92
C ALA A 32 -5.24 8.33 -13.98
N GLN A 33 -5.32 7.68 -15.14
CA GLN A 33 -4.76 6.36 -15.39
C GLN A 33 -3.23 6.36 -15.39
N ARG A 34 -2.57 7.44 -15.85
CA ARG A 34 -1.10 7.59 -15.81
C ARG A 34 -0.58 7.76 -14.37
N GLY A 35 -1.22 8.60 -13.56
CA GLY A 35 -0.80 8.87 -12.17
C GLY A 35 -0.97 7.69 -11.22
N ARG A 36 -1.84 6.73 -11.58
CA ARG A 36 -1.99 5.44 -10.90
C ARG A 36 -1.74 4.31 -11.89
N GLY A 37 -0.58 4.34 -12.55
CA GLY A 37 -0.20 3.34 -13.56
C GLY A 37 -0.56 1.92 -13.15
N GLU A 38 -0.81 1.05 -14.14
CA GLU A 38 -1.23 -0.34 -13.91
C GLU A 38 -0.48 -0.94 -12.74
N ARG A 39 -1.22 -1.41 -11.73
CA ARG A 39 -0.64 -2.19 -10.63
C ARG A 39 -0.22 -3.53 -11.24
N ARG A 40 0.99 -3.58 -11.83
CA ARG A 40 1.60 -4.76 -12.50
C ARG A 40 1.97 -5.89 -11.53
N ARG A 41 1.35 -5.92 -10.36
CA ARG A 41 1.62 -6.93 -9.35
C ARG A 41 0.69 -8.13 -9.59
N PRO A 42 1.20 -9.38 -9.54
CA PRO A 42 0.36 -10.57 -9.62
C PRO A 42 -0.78 -10.55 -8.60
N ALA A 43 -1.87 -11.27 -8.90
CA ALA A 43 -3.02 -11.39 -8.00
C ALA A 43 -2.73 -12.26 -6.76
N SER A 44 -1.80 -13.20 -6.87
CA SER A 44 -1.45 -14.17 -5.83
C SER A 44 0.06 -14.44 -5.79
N GLY A 45 0.50 -15.15 -4.74
CA GLY A 45 1.91 -15.49 -4.51
C GLY A 45 2.70 -14.36 -3.84
N TRP A 46 3.98 -14.62 -3.54
CA TRP A 46 4.83 -13.70 -2.78
C TRP A 46 5.05 -12.34 -3.45
N GLU A 47 5.10 -12.33 -4.78
CA GLU A 47 5.22 -11.10 -5.56
C GLU A 47 3.95 -10.23 -5.43
N SER A 48 2.80 -10.83 -5.08
CA SER A 48 1.52 -10.15 -4.86
C SER A 48 1.42 -9.33 -3.56
N LEU A 49 2.42 -9.45 -2.68
CA LEU A 49 2.48 -8.68 -1.45
C LEU A 49 2.90 -7.23 -1.68
N THR A 50 2.21 -6.31 -1.02
CA THR A 50 2.60 -4.90 -0.89
C THR A 50 3.82 -4.75 0.03
N PRO A 51 4.54 -3.60 -0.03
CA PRO A 51 5.60 -3.32 0.92
C PRO A 51 5.14 -3.45 2.38
N ALA A 52 3.99 -2.85 2.72
CA ALA A 52 3.43 -2.92 4.07
C ALA A 52 3.07 -4.36 4.49
N GLU A 53 2.51 -5.16 3.56
CA GLU A 53 2.22 -6.57 3.83
C GLU A 53 3.52 -7.37 4.07
N ARG A 54 4.58 -7.12 3.29
CA ARG A 54 5.89 -7.75 3.50
C ARG A 54 6.49 -7.40 4.85
N ASP A 55 6.38 -6.14 5.28
CA ASP A 55 6.84 -5.72 6.61
C ASP A 55 6.08 -6.46 7.72
N VAL A 56 4.76 -6.62 7.59
CA VAL A 56 3.96 -7.42 8.51
C VAL A 56 4.42 -8.88 8.51
N VAL A 57 4.63 -9.50 7.34
CA VAL A 57 5.08 -10.90 7.25
C VAL A 57 6.44 -11.11 7.91
N ARG A 58 7.41 -10.21 7.68
CA ARG A 58 8.72 -10.28 8.34
C ARG A 58 8.58 -10.29 9.85
N LEU A 59 7.80 -9.35 10.40
CA LEU A 59 7.60 -9.27 11.85
C LEU A 59 6.82 -10.48 12.41
N VAL A 60 5.95 -11.10 11.61
CA VAL A 60 5.30 -12.36 11.98
C VAL A 60 6.32 -13.49 12.06
N ALA A 61 7.24 -13.57 11.09
CA ALA A 61 8.32 -14.55 11.07
C ALA A 61 9.27 -14.38 12.27
N ASP A 62 9.51 -13.14 12.69
CA ASP A 62 10.23 -12.80 13.93
C ASP A 62 9.45 -13.17 15.22
N GLY A 63 8.22 -13.67 15.10
CA GLY A 63 7.40 -14.13 16.23
C GLY A 63 6.55 -13.06 16.92
N LEU A 64 6.47 -11.83 16.40
CA LEU A 64 5.81 -10.73 17.10
C LEU A 64 4.27 -10.81 17.09
N ALA A 65 3.63 -10.55 18.22
CA ALA A 65 2.18 -10.44 18.29
C ALA A 65 1.67 -9.19 17.54
N ASN A 66 0.40 -9.20 17.11
CA ASN A 66 -0.17 -8.11 16.31
C ASN A 66 -0.09 -6.74 17.00
N LYS A 67 -0.12 -6.68 18.35
CA LYS A 67 0.03 -5.43 19.10
C LYS A 67 1.44 -4.86 18.99
N ASP A 68 2.46 -5.71 19.01
CA ASP A 68 3.85 -5.30 18.88
C ASP A 68 4.16 -4.88 17.44
N ILE A 69 3.63 -5.62 16.46
CA ILE A 69 3.69 -5.24 15.04
C ILE A 69 3.03 -3.88 14.82
N ALA A 70 1.83 -3.68 15.38
CA ALA A 70 1.11 -2.42 15.29
C ALA A 70 1.92 -1.25 15.86
N THR A 71 2.57 -1.46 17.00
CA THR A 71 3.44 -0.46 17.63
C THR A 71 4.65 -0.14 16.74
N ARG A 72 5.33 -1.15 16.19
CA ARG A 72 6.50 -0.95 15.31
C ARG A 72 6.17 -0.26 13.99
N LEU A 73 5.00 -0.56 13.44
CA LEU A 73 4.54 0.01 12.16
C LEU A 73 3.71 1.29 12.34
N PHE A 74 3.51 1.76 13.57
CA PHE A 74 2.70 2.94 13.90
C PHE A 74 1.27 2.87 13.33
N VAL A 75 0.64 1.70 13.41
CA VAL A 75 -0.74 1.45 12.96
C VAL A 75 -1.57 0.83 14.07
N SER A 76 -2.88 0.68 13.86
CA SER A 76 -3.73 -0.04 14.80
C SER A 76 -3.54 -1.57 14.70
N PRO A 77 -3.75 -2.35 15.79
CA PRO A 77 -3.79 -3.81 15.70
C PRO A 77 -4.82 -4.34 14.69
N ARG A 78 -5.92 -3.60 14.47
CA ARG A 78 -6.92 -3.91 13.45
C ARG A 78 -6.37 -3.78 12.04
N THR A 79 -5.51 -2.79 11.79
CA THR A 79 -4.82 -2.61 10.51
C THR A 79 -3.89 -3.80 10.24
N VAL A 80 -3.15 -4.27 11.25
CA VAL A 80 -2.31 -5.47 11.13
C VAL A 80 -3.17 -6.70 10.79
N GLN A 81 -4.31 -6.87 11.46
CA GLN A 81 -5.24 -7.96 11.14
C GLN A 81 -5.73 -7.90 9.68
N ALA A 82 -6.08 -6.71 9.17
CA ALA A 82 -6.50 -6.54 7.79
C ALA A 82 -5.37 -6.91 6.80
N HIS A 83 -4.13 -6.49 7.08
CA HIS A 83 -2.98 -6.92 6.27
C HIS A 83 -2.78 -8.44 6.29
N LEU A 84 -2.91 -9.08 7.46
CA LEU A 84 -2.80 -10.54 7.57
C LEU A 84 -3.89 -11.26 6.77
N THR A 85 -5.14 -10.78 6.82
CA THR A 85 -6.23 -11.34 6.01
C THR A 85 -5.90 -11.28 4.52
N HIS A 86 -5.40 -10.14 4.02
CA HIS A 86 -5.00 -10.02 2.62
C HIS A 86 -3.82 -10.93 2.27
N VAL A 87 -2.81 -11.02 3.14
CA VAL A 87 -1.66 -11.93 2.97
C VAL A 87 -2.13 -13.38 2.87
N TYR A 88 -3.00 -13.82 3.77
CA TYR A 88 -3.54 -15.17 3.75
C TYR A 88 -4.27 -15.49 2.45
N THR A 89 -5.12 -14.57 1.97
CA THR A 89 -5.80 -14.73 0.68
C THR A 89 -4.81 -14.80 -0.49
N LYS A 90 -3.80 -13.93 -0.50
CA LYS A 90 -2.80 -13.86 -1.57
C LYS A 90 -1.89 -15.08 -1.64
N LEU A 91 -1.55 -15.64 -0.49
CA LEU A 91 -0.64 -16.79 -0.38
C LEU A 91 -1.37 -18.14 -0.28
N GLY A 92 -2.71 -18.13 -0.22
CA GLY A 92 -3.50 -19.36 -0.04
C GLY A 92 -3.30 -20.02 1.34
N LEU A 93 -3.00 -19.23 2.37
CA LEU A 93 -2.73 -19.70 3.73
C LEU A 93 -3.95 -19.51 4.62
N THR A 94 -4.06 -20.31 5.68
CA THR A 94 -5.20 -20.23 6.61
C THR A 94 -4.79 -19.91 8.04
N SER A 95 -3.49 -19.87 8.32
CA SER A 95 -3.00 -19.61 9.68
C SER A 95 -1.71 -18.81 9.74
N ARG A 96 -1.52 -18.17 10.88
CA ARG A 96 -0.29 -17.46 11.24
C ARG A 96 0.92 -18.39 11.29
N VAL A 97 0.73 -19.63 11.75
CA VAL A 97 1.81 -20.62 11.84
C VAL A 97 2.27 -21.02 10.44
N GLN A 98 1.33 -21.31 9.53
CA GLN A 98 1.67 -21.55 8.12
C GLN A 98 2.39 -20.35 7.50
N LEU A 99 1.95 -19.13 7.78
CA LEU A 99 2.63 -17.92 7.30
C LEU A 99 4.07 -17.81 7.82
N ALA A 100 4.31 -18.07 9.10
CA ALA A 100 5.65 -18.03 9.67
C ALA A 100 6.56 -19.11 9.04
N GLN A 101 6.03 -20.32 8.83
CA GLN A 101 6.76 -21.41 8.18
C GLN A 101 7.10 -21.08 6.71
N GLU A 102 6.15 -20.53 5.97
CA GLU A 102 6.35 -20.20 4.55
C GLU A 102 7.28 -18.99 4.40
N ALA A 103 7.18 -17.99 5.28
CA ALA A 103 8.11 -16.87 5.31
C ALA A 103 9.55 -17.31 5.56
N ALA A 104 9.77 -18.31 6.41
CA ALA A 104 11.11 -18.87 6.65
C ALA A 104 11.67 -19.65 5.44
N ARG A 105 10.82 -20.12 4.52
CA ARG A 105 11.26 -20.78 3.26
C ARG A 105 11.56 -19.78 2.14
N HIS A 106 11.00 -18.58 2.23
CA HIS A 106 11.04 -17.54 1.21
C HIS A 106 11.94 -16.34 1.56
N GLY A 107 12.57 -16.35 2.74
CA GLY A 107 13.61 -15.41 3.17
C GLY A 107 14.99 -16.03 3.09
#